data_AF-A0AAE0ES16-F1
#
_entry.id   AF-A0AAE0ES16-F1
#
_cell.length_a   1.000
_cell.length_b   1.000
_cell.length_c   1.000
_cell.angle_alpha   90.00
_cell.angle_beta   90.00
_cell.angle_gamma   90.00
#
_symmetry.space_group_name_H-M   'P 1'
#
loop_
_entity.id
_entity.type
_entity.pdbx_description
1 polymer ?
#
loop_
_entity_poly.entity_id
_entity_poly.type
_entity_poly.pdbx_seq_one_letter_code
_entity_poly.pdbx_strand_id
1 'polypeptide(L)'
;KASSAAEDARIGRVCYIGGSITQQQAGWRPRIHEWLTNRFPSFGPLKLISAAMGNVGSKVLSFLVDDWVIRHEPDLIFVETVVNDGDTVSTIYEHHLAALCAHSHIKADMLESRPESYRLLVVDL
;
A
#
# COMPACT_ATOMS: atom_id res chain seq x y z
N LYS A 1 -35.97 -18.66 0.42
CA LYS A 1 -34.99 -19.18 1.40
C LYS A 1 -33.83 -18.19 1.45
N ALA A 2 -33.78 -17.37 2.49
CA ALA A 2 -32.62 -16.52 2.78
C ALA A 2 -31.50 -17.44 3.27
N SER A 3 -30.38 -17.48 2.55
CA SER A 3 -29.22 -18.30 2.90
C SER A 3 -28.01 -17.86 2.07
N SER A 4 -27.37 -16.79 2.50
CA SER A 4 -25.97 -16.86 2.91
C SER A 4 -25.76 -15.71 3.88
N ALA A 5 -25.37 -16.08 5.10
CA ALA A 5 -24.96 -15.14 6.13
C ALA A 5 -24.02 -14.10 5.53
N ALA A 6 -24.10 -12.88 6.04
CA ALA A 6 -23.10 -11.84 5.85
C ALA A 6 -21.71 -12.49 5.86
N GLU A 7 -21.10 -12.59 4.68
CA GLU A 7 -19.69 -12.87 4.54
C GLU A 7 -19.02 -11.88 5.48
N ASP A 8 -18.32 -12.36 6.52
CA ASP A 8 -17.71 -11.52 7.57
C ASP A 8 -17.04 -10.33 6.88
N ALA A 9 -17.68 -9.16 6.96
CA ALA A 9 -17.35 -8.05 6.09
C ALA A 9 -16.01 -7.48 6.56
N ARG A 10 -14.92 -8.06 6.05
CA ARG A 10 -13.58 -7.69 6.42
C ARG A 10 -13.33 -6.27 5.90
N ILE A 11 -13.10 -5.34 6.83
CA ILE A 11 -12.75 -3.95 6.51
C ILE A 11 -11.51 -3.96 5.61
N GLY A 12 -11.65 -3.40 4.41
CA GLY A 12 -10.54 -3.24 3.46
C GLY A 12 -9.50 -2.26 4.01
N ARG A 13 -8.22 -2.61 3.94
CA ARG A 13 -7.09 -1.83 4.46
C ARG A 13 -6.27 -1.29 3.30
N VAL A 14 -6.12 0.04 3.25
CA VAL A 14 -5.35 0.72 2.21
C VAL A 14 -4.15 1.41 2.85
N CYS A 15 -2.96 0.95 2.49
CA CYS A 15 -1.69 1.53 2.94
C CYS A 15 -1.15 2.54 1.93
N TYR A 16 -0.64 3.65 2.45
CA TYR A 16 0.01 4.68 1.67
C TYR A 16 1.41 4.88 2.23
N ILE A 17 2.41 4.56 1.42
CA ILE A 17 3.81 4.55 1.80
C ILE A 17 4.55 5.64 1.04
N GLY A 18 5.36 6.42 1.74
CA GLY A 18 6.22 7.38 1.06
C GLY A 18 6.85 8.44 1.93
N GLY A 19 7.32 9.49 1.26
CA GLY A 19 8.01 10.61 1.89
C GLY A 19 7.08 11.70 2.41
N SER A 20 7.61 12.93 2.44
CA SER A 20 6.88 14.12 2.91
C SER A 20 5.64 14.43 2.07
N ILE A 21 5.65 14.13 0.77
CA ILE A 21 4.52 14.35 -0.14
C ILE A 21 3.35 13.46 0.28
N THR A 22 3.59 12.18 0.53
CA THR A 22 2.58 11.23 1.05
C THR A 22 2.13 11.58 2.48
N GLN A 23 3.02 12.16 3.30
CA GLN A 23 2.69 12.55 4.69
C GLN A 23 1.69 13.71 4.78
N GLN A 24 1.56 14.54 3.74
CA GLN A 24 0.70 15.73 3.75
C GLN A 24 -0.75 15.43 4.19
N GLN A 25 -1.28 16.23 5.12
CA GLN A 25 -2.65 16.07 5.64
C GLN A 25 -3.73 16.54 4.66
N ALA A 26 -3.39 17.45 3.76
CA ALA A 26 -4.28 17.94 2.69
C ALA A 26 -3.77 17.54 1.28
N GLY A 27 -2.99 16.46 1.21
CA GLY A 27 -2.35 15.98 -0.02
C GLY A 27 -3.20 14.98 -0.81
N TRP A 28 -2.54 14.24 -1.70
CA TRP A 28 -3.17 13.26 -2.58
C TRP A 28 -3.75 12.06 -1.81
N ARG A 29 -3.04 11.58 -0.78
CA ARG A 29 -3.41 10.40 0.03
C ARG A 29 -4.85 10.48 0.57
N PRO A 30 -5.24 11.49 1.35
CA PRO A 30 -6.61 11.58 1.88
C PRO A 30 -7.65 11.75 0.76
N ARG A 31 -7.33 12.46 -0.33
CA ARG A 31 -8.24 12.65 -1.47
C ARG A 31 -8.52 11.35 -2.22
N ILE A 32 -7.49 10.55 -2.49
CA ILE A 32 -7.65 9.23 -3.11
C ILE A 32 -8.39 8.28 -2.18
N HIS A 33 -8.11 8.32 -0.87
CA HIS A 33 -8.82 7.48 0.09
C HIS A 33 -10.32 7.77 0.14
N GLU A 34 -10.69 9.06 0.19
CA GLU A 34 -12.08 9.51 0.11
C GLU A 34 -12.72 9.09 -1.21
N TRP A 35 -12.03 9.30 -2.33
CA TRP A 35 -12.52 8.89 -3.65
C TRP A 35 -12.77 7.38 -3.73
N LEU A 36 -11.85 6.53 -3.24
CA LEU A 36 -12.02 5.08 -3.20
C LEU A 36 -13.25 4.67 -2.39
N THR A 37 -13.40 5.27 -1.20
CA THR A 37 -14.53 5.01 -0.30
C THR A 37 -15.87 5.37 -0.97
N ASN A 38 -15.93 6.52 -1.64
CA ASN A 38 -17.13 6.99 -2.31
C ASN A 38 -17.44 6.23 -3.61
N ARG A 39 -16.41 5.77 -4.33
CA ARG A 39 -16.56 5.09 -5.62
C ARG A 39 -17.08 3.67 -5.48
N PHE A 40 -16.79 3.01 -4.36
CA PHE A 40 -17.12 1.61 -4.12
C PHE A 40 -17.80 1.39 -2.76
N PRO A 41 -19.00 1.98 -2.55
CA PRO A 41 -19.70 1.91 -1.27
C PRO A 41 -20.08 0.47 -0.85
N SER A 42 -20.18 -0.46 -1.81
CA SER A 42 -20.47 -1.87 -1.57
C SER A 42 -19.38 -2.61 -0.80
N PHE A 43 -18.14 -2.11 -0.79
CA PHE A 43 -17.05 -2.71 0.01
C PHE A 43 -17.11 -2.32 1.50
N GLY A 44 -17.99 -1.40 1.87
CA GLY A 44 -18.03 -0.83 3.22
C GLY A 44 -16.89 0.16 3.48
N PRO A 45 -16.71 0.59 4.74
CA PRO A 45 -15.67 1.55 5.09
C PRO A 45 -14.28 0.97 4.86
N LEU A 46 -13.37 1.79 4.34
CA LEU A 46 -11.95 1.45 4.19
C LEU A 46 -11.14 2.01 5.37
N LYS A 47 -10.13 1.27 5.81
CA LYS A 47 -9.15 1.71 6.81
C LYS A 47 -7.92 2.28 6.10
N LEU A 48 -7.58 3.53 6.41
CA LEU A 48 -6.32 4.14 5.98
C LEU A 48 -5.17 3.73 6.89
N ILE A 49 -4.06 3.27 6.30
CA ILE A 49 -2.77 3.07 6.97
C ILE A 49 -1.80 4.10 6.38
N SER A 50 -1.24 4.96 7.23
CA SER A 50 -0.27 5.99 6.82
C SER A 50 1.13 5.54 7.21
N ALA A 51 1.91 5.10 6.23
CA ALA A 51 3.30 4.66 6.37
C ALA A 51 4.23 5.69 5.74
N ALA A 52 4.14 6.94 6.20
CA ALA A 52 4.82 8.07 5.57
C ALA A 52 5.49 9.01 6.57
N MET A 53 6.70 9.43 6.23
CA MET A 53 7.50 10.35 7.02
C MET A 53 8.40 11.17 6.10
N GLY A 54 8.65 12.43 6.45
CA GLY A 54 9.55 13.29 5.69
C GLY A 54 10.90 12.65 5.42
N ASN A 55 11.38 12.82 4.19
CA ASN A 55 12.66 12.30 3.71
C ASN A 55 12.81 10.77 3.69
N VAL A 56 11.69 10.02 3.72
CA VAL A 56 11.70 8.56 3.57
C VAL A 56 11.62 8.17 2.09
N GLY A 57 12.65 7.47 1.62
CA GLY A 57 12.71 6.77 0.33
C GLY A 57 12.69 5.24 0.49
N SER A 58 12.78 4.51 -0.62
CA SER A 58 12.76 3.03 -0.69
C SER A 58 13.83 2.38 0.19
N LYS A 59 15.04 2.96 0.27
CA LYS A 59 16.13 2.42 1.11
C LYS A 59 15.82 2.47 2.60
N VAL A 60 15.18 3.53 3.09
CA VAL A 60 14.79 3.61 4.50
C VAL A 60 13.59 2.70 4.75
N LEU A 61 12.64 2.73 3.82
CA LEU A 61 11.45 1.88 3.88
C LEU A 61 11.79 0.39 3.94
N SER A 62 12.83 -0.09 3.26
CA SER A 62 13.21 -1.51 3.28
C SER A 62 13.56 -2.05 4.66
N PHE A 63 13.99 -1.19 5.60
CA PHE A 63 14.24 -1.56 6.99
C PHE A 63 13.00 -1.46 7.89
N LEU A 64 11.98 -0.69 7.46
CA LEU A 64 10.79 -0.38 8.25
C LEU A 64 9.53 -1.06 7.73
N VAL A 65 9.62 -1.75 6.59
CA VAL A 65 8.46 -2.30 5.86
C VAL A 65 7.65 -3.27 6.73
N ASP A 66 8.31 -4.08 7.56
CA ASP A 66 7.63 -5.01 8.46
C ASP A 66 6.73 -4.26 9.45
N ASP A 67 7.29 -3.21 10.06
CA ASP A 67 6.61 -2.44 11.08
C ASP A 67 5.58 -1.47 10.52
N TRP A 68 5.86 -0.86 9.37
CA TRP A 68 5.02 0.20 8.81
C TRP A 68 3.96 -0.34 7.85
N VAL A 69 4.15 -1.55 7.33
CA VAL A 69 3.32 -2.10 6.25
C VAL A 69 2.85 -3.51 6.60
N ILE A 70 3.77 -4.48 6.72
CA ILE A 70 3.40 -5.90 6.75
C ILE A 70 2.56 -6.24 7.99
N ARG A 71 2.92 -5.73 9.18
CA ARG A 71 2.15 -5.96 10.42
C ARG A 71 0.70 -5.46 10.37
N HIS A 72 0.40 -4.58 9.41
CA HIS A 72 -0.93 -4.00 9.25
C HIS A 72 -1.79 -4.75 8.24
N GLU A 73 -1.24 -5.77 7.57
CA GLU A 73 -1.93 -6.65 6.62
C GLU A 73 -2.77 -5.88 5.58
N PRO A 74 -2.17 -4.92 4.85
CA PRO A 74 -2.91 -4.12 3.88
C PRO A 74 -3.37 -4.95 2.69
N ASP A 75 -4.51 -4.58 2.12
CA ASP A 75 -5.09 -5.21 0.93
C ASP A 75 -4.67 -4.51 -0.35
N LEU A 76 -4.48 -3.19 -0.23
CA LEU A 76 -3.99 -2.32 -1.28
C LEU A 76 -2.89 -1.44 -0.72
N ILE A 77 -1.78 -1.35 -1.45
CA ILE A 77 -0.64 -0.51 -1.07
C ILE A 77 -0.36 0.48 -2.19
N PHE A 78 -0.37 1.77 -1.87
CA PHE A 78 0.16 2.83 -2.70
C PHE A 78 1.59 3.17 -2.29
N VAL A 79 2.50 3.29 -3.25
CA VAL A 79 3.92 3.60 -2.99
C VAL A 79 4.36 4.83 -3.77
N GLU A 80 4.94 5.80 -3.06
CA GLU A 80 5.49 7.05 -3.59
C GLU A 80 6.85 7.32 -2.93
N THR A 81 7.95 7.04 -3.62
CA THR A 81 9.32 7.31 -3.11
C THR A 81 10.22 7.97 -4.14
N VAL A 82 9.73 8.25 -5.35
CA VAL A 82 10.55 8.67 -6.50
C VAL A 82 11.35 9.92 -6.19
N VAL A 83 10.70 10.94 -5.64
CA VAL A 83 11.36 12.21 -5.31
C VAL A 83 12.40 12.03 -4.19
N ASN A 84 12.18 11.10 -3.25
CA ASN A 84 13.08 10.86 -2.13
C ASN A 84 14.26 9.95 -2.46
N ASP A 85 14.09 9.05 -3.43
CA ASP A 85 15.15 8.15 -3.88
C ASP A 85 16.13 8.86 -4.80
N GLY A 86 15.67 9.88 -5.54
CA GLY A 86 16.49 10.53 -6.58
C GLY A 86 16.83 9.61 -7.74
N ASP A 87 16.19 8.43 -7.80
CA ASP A 87 16.43 7.36 -8.76
C ASP A 87 15.36 7.33 -9.86
N THR A 88 15.68 6.67 -10.97
CA THR A 88 14.72 6.40 -12.04
C THR A 88 13.69 5.36 -11.62
N VAL A 89 12.43 5.54 -12.06
CA VAL A 89 11.25 4.70 -11.76
C VAL A 89 11.53 3.18 -11.84
N SER A 90 12.32 2.72 -12.82
CA SER A 90 12.69 1.30 -12.98
C SER A 90 13.34 0.68 -11.74
N THR A 91 14.30 1.40 -11.13
CA THR A 91 15.07 0.92 -9.96
C THR A 91 14.19 0.85 -8.71
N ILE A 92 13.21 1.75 -8.64
CA ILE A 92 12.29 1.89 -7.52
C ILE A 92 11.35 0.67 -7.44
N TYR A 93 10.81 0.19 -8.56
CA TYR A 93 10.01 -1.04 -8.59
C TYR A 93 10.80 -2.25 -8.08
N GLU A 94 12.05 -2.42 -8.53
CA GLU A 94 12.90 -3.53 -8.10
C GLU A 94 13.23 -3.46 -6.61
N HIS A 95 13.56 -2.27 -6.08
CA HIS A 95 13.82 -2.07 -4.66
C HIS A 95 12.59 -2.31 -3.78
N HIS A 96 11.40 -1.86 -4.20
CA HIS A 96 10.16 -2.08 -3.44
C HIS A 96 9.74 -3.55 -3.42
N LEU A 97 9.84 -4.23 -4.56
CA LEU A 97 9.57 -5.66 -4.64
C LEU A 97 10.57 -6.45 -3.79
N ALA A 98 11.87 -6.11 -3.86
CA ALA A 98 12.89 -6.74 -3.04
C ALA A 98 12.65 -6.53 -1.54
N ALA A 99 12.31 -5.31 -1.11
CA ALA A 99 12.01 -5.00 0.28
C ALA A 99 10.82 -5.81 0.82
N LEU A 100 9.72 -5.86 0.04
CA LEU A 100 8.52 -6.59 0.39
C LEU A 100 8.74 -8.11 0.39
N CYS A 101 9.51 -8.65 -0.57
CA CYS A 101 9.75 -10.09 -0.71
C CYS A 101 10.85 -10.63 0.23
N ALA A 102 11.78 -9.79 0.69
CA ALA A 102 12.87 -10.24 1.57
C ALA A 102 12.42 -10.52 3.00
N HIS A 103 11.32 -9.91 3.46
CA HIS A 103 10.89 -9.96 4.86
C HIS A 103 9.57 -10.69 5.08
N SER A 104 8.88 -11.06 4.00
CA SER A 104 7.73 -11.93 4.04
C SER A 104 8.08 -13.25 3.36
N HIS A 105 7.50 -14.38 3.78
CA HIS A 105 7.59 -15.65 3.05
C HIS A 105 6.90 -15.60 1.65
N ILE A 106 6.73 -14.40 1.09
CA ILE A 106 6.10 -14.10 -0.19
C ILE A 106 7.21 -14.10 -1.23
N LYS A 107 7.31 -15.20 -1.97
CA LYS A 107 8.18 -15.27 -3.14
C LYS A 107 7.76 -14.19 -4.14
N ALA A 108 8.76 -13.46 -4.63
CA ALA A 108 8.66 -12.46 -5.71
C ALA A 108 8.17 -13.00 -7.07
N ASP A 109 7.71 -14.26 -7.13
CA ASP A 109 7.05 -14.82 -8.31
C ASP A 109 5.71 -14.11 -8.50
N MET A 110 5.78 -13.01 -9.25
CA MET A 110 4.72 -12.32 -9.97
C MET A 110 3.33 -12.28 -9.31
N LEU A 111 2.94 -11.03 -9.00
CA LEU A 111 1.61 -10.48 -8.71
C LEU A 111 0.43 -10.92 -9.63
N GLU A 112 0.56 -11.94 -10.47
CA GLU A 112 -0.47 -12.35 -11.42
C GLU A 112 -1.34 -13.55 -11.01
N SER A 113 -1.08 -14.30 -9.93
CA SER A 113 -1.88 -15.54 -9.74
C SER A 113 -2.16 -16.09 -8.34
N ARG A 114 -2.14 -15.29 -7.26
CA ARG A 114 -2.63 -15.77 -5.95
C ARG A 114 -3.73 -14.90 -5.32
N PRO A 115 -4.89 -15.48 -4.95
CA PRO A 115 -6.01 -14.75 -4.36
C PRO A 115 -5.75 -14.22 -2.94
N GLU A 116 -4.68 -14.67 -2.28
CA GLU A 116 -4.29 -14.30 -0.89
C GLU A 116 -3.20 -13.19 -0.84
N SER A 117 -2.93 -12.50 -1.96
CA SER A 117 -1.80 -11.55 -2.10
C SER A 117 -2.30 -10.11 -2.20
N TYR A 118 -1.74 -9.20 -1.40
CA TYR A 118 -2.04 -7.76 -1.47
C TYR A 118 -1.77 -7.20 -2.88
N ARG A 119 -2.55 -6.20 -3.29
CA ARG A 119 -2.38 -5.51 -4.57
C ARG A 119 -1.48 -4.29 -4.39
N LEU A 120 -0.40 -4.20 -5.17
CA LEU A 120 0.53 -3.09 -5.16
C LEU A 120 0.21 -2.11 -6.31
N LEU A 121 0.08 -0.82 -5.99
CA LEU A 121 -0.02 0.28 -6.94
C LEU A 121 1.11 1.27 -6.66
N VAL A 122 1.95 1.51 -7.66
CA VAL A 122 2.97 2.57 -7.56
C VAL A 122 2.36 3.86 -8.07
N VAL A 123 2.50 4.94 -7.28
CA VAL A 123 2.03 6.27 -7.62
C VAL A 123 3.25 7.12 -7.93
N ASP A 124 3.30 7.64 -9.15
CA ASP A 124 4.29 8.62 -9.58
C ASP A 124 3.63 10.01 -9.48
N LEU A 125 4.25 10.96 -8.78
CA LEU A 125 3.74 12.32 -8.52
C LEU A 125 4.71 13.39 -8.97
#